data_AF-A0A7S4D5R5-F1
#
_entry.id   AF-A0A7S4D5R5-F1
#
_cell.length_a   1.000
_cell.length_b   1.000
_cell.length_c   1.000
_cell.angle_alpha   90.00
_cell.angle_beta   90.00
_cell.angle_gamma   90.00
#
_symmetry.space_group_name_H-M   'P 1'
#
loop_
_entity.id
_entity.type
_entity.pdbx_description
1 polymer ?
#
loop_
_entity_poly.entity_id
_entity_poly.type
_entity_poly.pdbx_seq_one_letter_code
_entity_poly.pdbx_strand_id
1 'polypeptide(L)'
;MPLSKKEVCRCITVLRLPVGIRWLTNISFIYWGFTGMSVNVFSGKSFDCTMLETPDELGGGCPVSGDVILMERSIKDLSAGRGATLGNCFLALWVLTVGLRLLAFLVLRRAIKRSH
;
A
#
# COMPACT_ATOMS: atom_id res chain seq x y z
N MET A 1 -2.15 22.88 29.87
CA MET A 1 -2.42 21.42 29.79
C MET A 1 -2.09 20.96 28.38
N PRO A 2 -0.87 20.46 28.12
CA PRO A 2 -0.54 19.90 26.81
C PRO A 2 -1.01 18.44 26.72
N LEU A 3 -1.65 18.11 25.60
CA LEU A 3 -2.27 16.83 25.29
C LEU A 3 -1.26 15.67 25.32
N SER A 4 -1.66 14.58 25.97
CA SER A 4 -0.91 13.34 26.15
C SER A 4 -0.57 12.67 24.80
N LYS A 5 0.74 12.53 24.53
CA LYS A 5 1.41 11.91 23.36
C LYS A 5 1.09 10.41 23.11
N LYS A 6 -0.11 9.90 23.43
CA LYS A 6 -0.49 8.48 23.26
C LYS A 6 -1.54 8.20 22.18
N GLU A 7 -2.03 9.23 21.49
CA GLU A 7 -2.73 9.06 20.21
C GLU A 7 -1.73 8.96 19.05
N VAL A 8 -0.63 8.24 19.30
CA VAL A 8 0.39 7.92 18.31
C VAL A 8 -0.30 7.17 17.19
N CYS A 9 -0.31 7.76 15.99
CA CYS A 9 -0.70 7.14 14.73
C CYS A 9 -0.24 5.69 14.70
N ARG A 10 -1.14 4.77 15.06
CA ARG A 10 -0.84 3.35 15.02
C ARG A 10 -0.92 2.97 13.55
N CYS A 11 0.20 3.02 12.85
CA CYS A 11 0.29 2.64 11.44
C CYS A 11 -0.32 1.24 11.29
N ILE A 12 -1.47 1.16 10.62
CA ILE A 12 -2.11 -0.12 10.31
C ILE A 12 -1.27 -0.74 9.20
N THR A 13 -0.38 -1.66 9.57
CA THR A 13 0.41 -2.43 8.61
C THR A 13 -0.39 -3.63 8.13
N VAL A 14 -0.22 -4.01 6.86
CA VAL A 14 -1.02 -5.07 6.25
C VAL A 14 -0.76 -6.44 6.91
N LEU A 15 0.42 -6.64 7.47
CA LEU A 15 0.78 -7.83 8.25
C LEU A 15 -0.04 -8.00 9.53
N ARG A 16 -0.53 -6.90 10.12
CA ARG A 16 -1.32 -6.93 11.36
C ARG A 16 -2.82 -7.04 11.12
N LEU A 17 -3.27 -7.04 9.86
CA LEU A 17 -4.67 -7.31 9.54
C LEU A 17 -4.99 -8.79 9.80
N PRO A 18 -6.17 -9.10 10.35
CA PRO A 18 -6.64 -10.47 10.48
C PRO A 18 -6.70 -11.13 9.09
N VAL A 19 -6.31 -12.40 9.01
CA VAL A 19 -6.16 -13.16 7.75
C VAL A 19 -7.41 -13.07 6.88
N GLY A 20 -8.59 -13.10 7.49
CA GLY A 20 -9.89 -13.03 6.79
C GLY A 20 -10.18 -11.70 6.09
N ILE A 21 -9.48 -10.61 6.43
CA ILE A 21 -9.63 -9.28 5.80
C ILE A 21 -8.40 -8.97 4.93
N ARG A 22 -7.29 -9.70 5.10
CA ARG A 22 -6.03 -9.46 4.39
C ARG A 22 -6.16 -9.52 2.86
N TRP A 23 -7.13 -10.25 2.32
CA TRP A 23 -7.38 -10.29 0.87
C TRP A 23 -7.93 -8.98 0.31
N LEU A 24 -8.58 -8.14 1.12
CA LEU A 24 -9.15 -6.86 0.66
C LEU A 24 -8.07 -5.88 0.22
N THR A 25 -6.83 -6.00 0.75
CA THR A 25 -5.73 -5.17 0.26
C THR A 25 -5.37 -5.46 -1.19
N ASN A 26 -5.62 -6.69 -1.67
CA ASN A 26 -5.37 -7.04 -3.07
C ASN A 26 -6.39 -6.42 -4.04
N ILE A 27 -7.56 -5.98 -3.55
CA ILE A 27 -8.61 -5.35 -4.36
C ILE A 27 -8.58 -3.83 -4.24
N SER A 28 -7.86 -3.30 -3.26
CA SER A 28 -7.77 -1.87 -3.02
C SER A 28 -6.93 -1.17 -4.10
N PHE A 29 -7.57 -0.31 -4.90
CA PHE A 29 -6.89 0.56 -5.86
C PHE A 29 -5.85 1.46 -5.18
N ILE A 30 -6.21 2.01 -4.01
CA ILE A 30 -5.34 2.90 -3.23
C ILE A 30 -4.08 2.16 -2.78
N TYR A 31 -4.22 0.89 -2.37
CA TYR A 31 -3.09 0.08 -1.94
C TYR A 31 -2.06 -0.10 -3.07
N TRP A 32 -2.50 -0.48 -4.26
CA TRP A 32 -1.61 -0.66 -5.42
C TRP A 32 -1.01 0.66 -5.92
N GLY A 33 -1.77 1.75 -5.90
CA GLY A 33 -1.29 3.08 -6.28
C GLY A 33 -0.23 3.62 -5.31
N PHE A 34 -0.50 3.53 -4.01
CA PHE A 34 0.45 3.92 -2.97
C PHE A 34 1.72 3.06 -3.01
N THR A 35 1.57 1.76 -3.24
CA THR A 35 2.69 0.82 -3.36
C THR A 35 3.55 1.16 -4.57
N GLY A 36 2.95 1.39 -5.75
CA GLY A 36 3.68 1.78 -6.96
C GLY A 36 4.43 3.11 -6.80
N MET A 37 3.79 4.13 -6.20
CA MET A 37 4.45 5.40 -5.89
C MET A 37 5.63 5.21 -4.92
N SER A 38 5.43 4.42 -3.86
CA SER A 38 6.48 4.15 -2.88
C SER A 38 7.68 3.45 -3.51
N VAL A 39 7.44 2.43 -4.35
CA VAL A 39 8.53 1.76 -5.08
C VAL A 39 9.22 2.75 -6.02
N ASN A 40 8.49 3.60 -6.74
CA ASN A 40 9.09 4.59 -7.64
C ASN A 40 9.96 5.62 -6.91
N VAL A 41 9.55 6.06 -5.72
CA VAL A 41 10.23 7.10 -4.95
C VAL A 41 11.42 6.54 -4.17
N PHE A 42 11.25 5.38 -3.54
CA PHE A 42 12.22 4.85 -2.58
C PHE A 42 13.18 3.80 -3.17
N SER A 43 12.88 3.22 -4.34
CA SER A 43 13.76 2.24 -4.96
C SER A 43 15.11 2.85 -5.35
N GLY A 44 16.19 2.30 -4.82
CA GLY A 44 17.56 2.74 -5.13
C GLY A 44 17.92 4.14 -4.59
N LYS A 45 17.14 4.68 -3.63
CA LYS A 45 17.47 5.93 -2.93
C LYS A 45 17.95 5.63 -1.52
N SER A 46 19.04 6.28 -1.11
CA SER A 46 19.48 6.34 0.29
C SER A 46 19.14 7.69 0.88
N PHE A 47 18.89 7.73 2.18
CA PHE A 47 18.64 8.95 2.92
C PHE A 47 19.78 9.15 3.92
N ASP A 48 20.42 10.31 3.85
CA ASP A 48 21.46 10.66 4.80
C ASP A 48 20.81 11.24 6.06
N CYS A 49 20.92 10.49 7.16
CA CYS A 49 20.29 10.82 8.43
C CYS A 49 21.23 11.55 9.39
N THR A 50 22.36 12.05 8.90
CA THR A 50 23.39 12.72 9.71
C THR A 50 22.95 14.02 10.39
N MET A 51 21.79 14.58 10.05
CA MET A 51 21.26 15.85 10.59
C MET A 51 20.21 15.68 11.70
N LEU A 52 19.84 14.46 12.12
CA LEU A 52 18.89 14.25 13.23
C LEU A 52 19.63 13.94 14.54
N GLU A 53 19.97 14.99 15.29
CA GLU A 53 20.64 14.93 16.61
C GLU A 53 19.75 14.40 17.77
N THR A 54 18.56 13.86 17.52
CA THR A 54 17.72 13.29 18.59
C THR A 54 17.22 11.89 18.23
N PRO A 55 17.78 10.83 18.82
CA PRO A 55 17.39 9.44 18.54
C PRO A 55 15.96 9.05 18.98
N ASP A 56 15.24 9.88 19.74
CA ASP A 56 14.18 9.37 20.63
C ASP A 56 12.78 10.04 20.57
N GLU A 57 12.43 10.88 19.59
CA GLU A 57 11.03 11.38 19.47
C GLU A 57 10.17 10.71 18.40
N LEU A 58 10.74 9.96 17.46
CA LEU A 58 9.98 9.20 16.44
C LEU A 58 10.16 7.67 16.49
N GLY A 59 10.82 7.15 17.52
CA GLY A 59 10.94 5.71 17.73
C GLY A 59 11.76 5.01 16.64
N GLY A 60 13.08 5.13 16.75
CA GLY A 60 14.02 4.08 16.33
C GLY A 60 14.32 3.96 14.84
N GLY A 61 15.42 4.58 14.42
CA GLY A 61 16.21 4.18 13.25
C GLY A 61 15.73 4.83 11.96
N CYS A 62 16.28 5.99 11.64
CA CYS A 62 16.15 6.56 10.30
C CYS A 62 16.63 5.51 9.27
N PRO A 63 15.75 4.98 8.41
CA PRO A 63 16.13 3.92 7.50
C PRO A 63 17.07 4.51 6.45
N VAL A 64 18.35 4.16 6.57
CA VAL A 64 19.47 4.65 5.74
C VAL A 64 19.26 4.35 4.25
N SER A 65 18.39 3.39 3.93
CA SER A 65 18.05 3.01 2.56
C SER A 65 16.55 2.87 2.34
N GLY A 66 16.05 3.44 1.23
CA GLY A 66 14.68 3.32 0.79
C GLY A 66 14.23 1.87 0.55
N ASP A 67 15.18 0.96 0.30
CA ASP A 67 14.89 -0.48 0.24
C ASP A 67 14.46 -1.08 1.59
N VAL A 68 14.95 -0.53 2.70
CA VAL A 68 14.55 -0.95 4.06
C VAL A 68 13.13 -0.46 4.35
N ILE A 69 12.78 0.76 3.92
CA ILE A 69 11.41 1.30 4.02
C ILE A 69 10.41 0.42 3.25
N LEU A 70 10.81 -0.06 2.06
CA LEU A 70 9.99 -0.94 1.23
C LEU A 70 9.86 -2.35 1.82
N MET A 71 10.90 -2.85 2.50
CA MET A 71 10.86 -4.12 3.23
C MET A 71 10.00 -4.04 4.49
N GLU A 72 10.14 -2.99 5.29
CA GLU A 72 9.41 -2.81 6.54
C GLU A 72 7.89 -2.68 6.31
N ARG A 73 7.48 -2.06 5.19
CA ARG A 73 6.06 -2.02 4.79
C ARG A 73 5.55 -3.33 4.18
N SER A 74 6.39 -4.38 4.10
CA SER A 74 6.06 -5.69 3.54
C SER A 74 5.53 -5.65 2.11
N ILE A 75 5.89 -4.58 1.38
CA ILE A 75 5.54 -4.39 -0.03
C ILE A 75 6.21 -5.47 -0.88
N LYS A 76 7.39 -5.94 -0.49
CA LYS A 76 8.11 -7.04 -1.16
C LYS A 76 7.54 -8.44 -0.83
N ASP A 77 6.92 -8.64 0.32
CA ASP A 77 6.55 -9.98 0.82
C ASP A 77 5.08 -10.37 0.63
N LEU A 78 4.14 -9.41 0.54
CA LEU A 78 2.71 -9.76 0.55
C LEU A 78 2.12 -10.28 -0.77
N SER A 79 2.90 -10.25 -1.86
CA SER A 79 2.53 -10.82 -3.15
C SER A 79 3.25 -12.15 -3.36
N ALA A 80 2.81 -13.18 -2.64
CA ALA A 80 2.99 -14.62 -2.92
C ALA A 80 4.05 -15.02 -3.98
N GLY A 81 5.34 -14.74 -3.71
CA GLY A 81 6.47 -15.28 -4.48
C GLY A 81 6.98 -14.47 -5.67
N ARG A 82 6.47 -13.26 -5.96
CA ARG A 82 7.11 -12.32 -6.90
C ARG A 82 7.05 -10.92 -6.30
N GLY A 83 8.21 -10.37 -5.96
CA GLY A 83 8.32 -9.04 -5.37
C GLY A 83 7.48 -8.01 -6.14
N ALA A 84 6.93 -7.03 -5.43
CA ALA A 84 6.15 -5.94 -6.02
C ALA A 84 7.05 -5.07 -6.91
N THR A 85 7.21 -5.48 -8.16
CA THR A 85 7.76 -4.64 -9.22
C THR A 85 6.70 -3.60 -9.61
N LEU A 86 7.16 -2.44 -10.07
CA LEU A 86 6.29 -1.39 -10.62
C LEU A 86 5.30 -1.95 -11.65
N GLY A 87 5.78 -2.88 -12.51
CA GLY A 87 4.94 -3.54 -13.51
C GLY A 87 3.76 -4.32 -12.93
N ASN A 88 3.96 -5.05 -11.82
CA ASN A 88 2.86 -5.78 -11.17
C ASN A 88 1.81 -4.82 -10.59
N CYS A 89 2.24 -3.68 -10.05
CA CYS A 89 1.32 -2.66 -9.53
C CYS A 89 0.47 -2.06 -10.66
N PHE A 90 1.08 -1.72 -11.79
CA PHE A 90 0.35 -1.24 -12.97
C PHE A 90 -0.63 -2.28 -13.51
N LEU A 91 -0.21 -3.55 -13.59
CA LEU A 91 -1.08 -4.63 -14.03
C LEU A 91 -2.28 -4.82 -13.09
N ALA A 92 -2.06 -4.79 -11.77
CA ALA A 92 -3.14 -4.88 -10.79
C ALA A 92 -4.14 -3.72 -10.92
N LEU A 93 -3.65 -2.48 -11.07
CA LEU A 93 -4.50 -1.30 -11.27
C LEU A 93 -5.31 -1.40 -12.56
N TRP A 94 -4.69 -1.89 -13.64
CA TRP A 94 -5.35 -2.07 -14.93
C TRP A 94 -6.46 -3.14 -14.84
N VAL A 95 -6.16 -4.29 -14.25
CA VAL A 95 -7.14 -5.37 -14.03
C VAL A 95 -8.31 -4.90 -13.18
N LEU A 96 -8.07 -4.16 -12.10
CA LEU A 96 -9.14 -3.61 -11.26
C LEU A 96 -10.00 -2.61 -12.04
N THR A 97 -9.39 -1.72 -12.83
CA THR A 97 -10.11 -0.71 -13.60
C THR A 97 -10.98 -1.35 -14.68
N VAL A 98 -10.43 -2.28 -15.46
CA VAL A 98 -11.17 -3.00 -16.51
C VAL A 98 -12.25 -3.89 -15.88
N GLY A 99 -11.93 -4.60 -14.80
CA GLY A 99 -12.87 -5.46 -14.09
C GLY A 99 -14.09 -4.71 -13.56
N LEU A 100 -13.88 -3.56 -12.92
CA LEU A 100 -14.98 -2.72 -12.43
C LEU A 100 -15.83 -2.16 -13.57
N ARG A 101 -15.21 -1.78 -14.71
CA ARG A 101 -15.95 -1.32 -15.90
C ARG A 101 -16.78 -2.44 -16.53
N LEU A 102 -16.25 -3.66 -16.62
CA LEU A 102 -16.99 -4.82 -17.13
C LEU A 102 -18.15 -5.18 -16.20
N LEU A 103 -17.93 -5.16 -14.88
CA LEU A 103 -19.00 -5.38 -13.90
C LEU A 103 -20.10 -4.32 -14.04
N ALA A 104 -19.73 -3.03 -14.13
CA ALA A 104 -20.68 -1.95 -14.36
C ALA A 104 -21.49 -2.16 -15.65
N PHE A 105 -20.83 -2.55 -16.75
CA PHE A 105 -21.49 -2.87 -18.01
C PHE A 105 -22.48 -4.04 -17.87
N LEU A 106 -22.11 -5.11 -17.16
CA LEU A 106 -22.99 -6.26 -16.93
C LEU A 106 -24.21 -5.89 -16.06
N VAL A 107 -24.01 -5.08 -15.02
CA VAL A 107 -25.10 -4.59 -14.16
C VAL A 107 -26.06 -3.72 -14.96
N LEU A 108 -25.56 -2.76 -15.74
CA LEU A 108 -26.38 -1.91 -16.60
C LEU A 108 -27.15 -2.74 -17.63
N ARG A 109 -26.49 -3.70 -18.29
CA ARG A 109 -27.14 -4.59 -19.27
C ARG A 109 -28.24 -5.45 -18.66
N ARG A 110 -28.05 -5.92 -17.42
CA ARG A 110 -29.10 -6.66 -16.69
C ARG A 110 -30.23 -5.76 -16.22
N ALA A 111 -29.93 -4.54 -15.78
CA ALA A 111 -30.93 -3.57 -15.35
C ALA A 111 -31.87 -3.19 -16.51
N ILE A 112 -31.31 -2.92 -17.70
CA ILE A 112 -32.09 -2.61 -18.90
C ILE A 112 -33.03 -3.76 -19.27
N LYS A 113 -32.54 -5.01 -19.26
CA LYS A 113 -33.38 -6.19 -19.55
C LYS A 113 -34.52 -6.41 -18.56
N ARG A 114 -34.43 -5.88 -17.34
CA ARG A 114 -35.45 -6.05 -16.28
C ARG A 114 -36.57 -5.01 -16.37
N SER A 115 -36.39 -3.96 -17.16
CA SER A 115 -37.34 -2.86 -17.35
C SER A 115 -38.32 -3.08 -18.51
N HIS A 116 -38.19 -4.20 -19.22
CA HIS A 116 -39.07 -4.67 -20.29
C HIS A 116 -39.73 -5.97 -19.86
#